data_AF-J4CDE1-F1
#
_entry.id   AF-J4CDE1-F1
#
_cell.length_a   1.000
_cell.length_b   1.000
_cell.length_c   1.000
_cell.angle_alpha   90.00
_cell.angle_beta   90.00
_cell.angle_gamma   90.00
#
_symmetry.space_group_name_H-M   'P 1'
#
loop_
_entity.id
_entity.type
_entity.pdbx_description
1 polymer ?
#
loop_
_entity_poly.entity_id
_entity_poly.type
_entity_poly.pdbx_seq_one_letter_code
_entity_poly.pdbx_strand_id
1 'polypeptide(L)'
;MPKGAIHFTGSNFAIRRRLRWDILDRMRKLIENGTYKRPRWMDWVEAHPPLDTRNLLHTDRVVKNPYVPLISNLLDRYPHLRFEGCFDPDNEWQKGLDFYTHDHPVMQFVTYQLSLMNKGIDKEEAFRRTEKVFYDKRIESEKRQKVKMALGVDTDSSPIYTTGFAYHNEKIANNKEKLLLHIRDELR
;
A
#
# COMPACT_ATOMS: atom_id res chain seq x y z
N MET A 1 -14.02 -6.91 -50.51
CA MET A 1 -13.63 -7.37 -49.14
C MET A 1 -14.91 -7.75 -48.41
N PRO A 2 -15.07 -8.99 -47.93
CA PRO A 2 -16.30 -9.40 -47.27
C PRO A 2 -16.44 -8.64 -45.94
N LYS A 3 -17.59 -8.01 -45.73
CA LYS A 3 -17.96 -7.38 -44.46
C LYS A 3 -17.95 -8.50 -43.41
N GLY A 4 -16.95 -8.49 -42.53
CA GLY A 4 -16.82 -9.48 -41.46
C GLY A 4 -18.11 -9.56 -40.64
N ALA A 5 -18.57 -10.78 -40.38
CA ALA A 5 -19.74 -11.05 -39.56
C ALA A 5 -19.58 -10.33 -38.21
N ILE A 6 -20.50 -9.40 -37.92
CA ILE A 6 -20.48 -8.65 -36.68
C ILE A 6 -20.97 -9.59 -35.58
N HIS A 7 -20.05 -10.08 -34.77
CA HIS A 7 -20.37 -10.97 -33.64
C HIS A 7 -21.33 -10.27 -32.67
N PHE A 8 -22.33 -10.96 -32.13
CA PHE A 8 -23.28 -10.39 -31.18
C PHE A 8 -22.64 -9.93 -29.86
N THR A 9 -21.41 -10.37 -29.59
CA THR A 9 -20.51 -9.96 -28.50
C THR A 9 -19.50 -8.88 -28.89
N GLY A 10 -19.52 -8.40 -30.15
CA GLY A 10 -18.63 -7.34 -30.62
C GLY A 10 -18.80 -6.06 -29.79
N SER A 11 -17.69 -5.53 -29.28
CA SER A 11 -17.60 -4.35 -28.41
C SER A 11 -18.36 -3.11 -28.91
N ASN A 12 -18.59 -3.01 -30.23
CA ASN A 12 -19.35 -1.94 -30.87
C ASN A 12 -20.86 -1.93 -30.52
N PHE A 13 -21.40 -3.00 -29.93
CA PHE A 13 -22.81 -3.06 -29.51
C PHE A 13 -23.04 -2.71 -28.03
N ALA A 14 -22.02 -2.78 -27.17
CA ALA A 14 -22.18 -2.55 -25.74
C ALA A 14 -22.57 -1.10 -25.41
N ILE A 15 -22.03 -0.13 -26.14
CA ILE A 15 -22.31 1.30 -25.93
C ILE A 15 -23.74 1.67 -26.38
N ARG A 16 -24.24 1.06 -27.47
CA ARG A 16 -25.58 1.36 -28.04
C ARG A 16 -26.72 0.54 -27.40
N ARG A 17 -26.41 -0.55 -26.69
CA ARG A 17 -27.35 -1.33 -25.87
C ARG A 17 -27.27 -0.99 -24.38
N ARG A 18 -26.83 0.20 -23.99
CA ARG A 18 -27.14 0.70 -22.65
C ARG A 18 -28.65 0.75 -22.53
N LEU A 19 -29.22 -0.20 -21.77
CA LEU A 19 -30.62 -0.16 -21.34
C LEU A 19 -30.90 1.28 -20.89
N ARG A 20 -31.80 2.00 -21.58
CA ARG A 20 -32.30 3.26 -21.06
C ARG A 20 -33.06 2.91 -19.79
N TRP A 21 -32.41 3.09 -18.64
CA TRP A 21 -32.96 3.02 -17.28
C TRP A 21 -33.90 4.20 -17.01
N ASP A 22 -34.72 4.54 -18.01
CA ASP A 22 -35.63 5.66 -17.96
C ASP A 22 -37.01 5.13 -17.60
N ILE A 23 -37.16 4.79 -16.32
CA ILE A 23 -38.39 4.22 -15.77
C ILE A 23 -39.46 5.32 -15.69
N LEU A 24 -39.05 6.58 -15.43
CA LEU A 24 -39.95 7.73 -15.36
C LEU A 24 -40.63 8.01 -16.70
N ASP A 25 -39.88 8.15 -17.81
CA ASP A 25 -40.49 8.47 -19.11
C ASP A 25 -41.39 7.34 -19.62
N ARG A 26 -41.04 6.08 -19.32
CA ARG A 26 -41.91 4.94 -19.66
C ARG A 26 -43.20 4.98 -18.87
N MET A 27 -43.13 5.29 -17.57
CA MET A 27 -44.32 5.35 -16.72
C MET A 27 -45.21 6.56 -17.07
N ARG A 28 -44.63 7.71 -17.41
CA ARG A 28 -45.37 8.88 -17.93
C ARG A 28 -46.22 8.51 -19.13
N LYS A 29 -45.63 7.85 -20.12
CA LYS A 29 -46.35 7.41 -21.33
C LYS A 29 -47.49 6.43 -21.02
N LEU A 30 -47.30 5.53 -20.07
CA LEU A 30 -48.36 4.57 -19.67
C LEU A 30 -49.53 5.25 -18.95
N ILE A 31 -49.26 6.32 -18.20
CA ILE A 31 -50.29 7.14 -17.54
C ILE A 31 -51.00 8.03 -18.57
N GLU A 32 -50.24 8.68 -19.46
CA GLU A 32 -50.78 9.51 -20.55
C GLU A 32 -51.70 8.70 -21.48
N ASN A 33 -51.32 7.45 -21.78
CA ASN A 33 -52.14 6.53 -22.57
C ASN A 33 -53.32 5.92 -21.77
N GLY A 34 -53.52 6.32 -20.51
CA GLY A 34 -54.61 5.82 -19.65
C GLY A 34 -54.50 4.34 -19.28
N THR A 35 -53.36 3.69 -19.56
CA THR A 35 -53.17 2.25 -19.36
C THR A 35 -52.93 1.91 -17.89
N TYR A 36 -52.43 2.85 -17.09
CA TYR A 36 -52.12 2.65 -15.68
C TYR A 36 -52.43 3.89 -14.85
N LYS A 37 -52.88 3.71 -13.59
CA LYS A 37 -53.09 4.81 -12.64
C LYS A 37 -51.76 5.31 -12.09
N ARG A 38 -51.63 6.62 -11.88
CA ARG A 38 -50.39 7.22 -11.37
C ARG A 38 -49.96 6.60 -10.03
N PRO A 39 -48.78 5.97 -9.93
CA PRO A 39 -48.32 5.35 -8.70
C PRO A 39 -47.63 6.38 -7.79
N ARG A 40 -47.74 6.19 -6.46
CA ARG A 40 -47.20 7.13 -5.45
C ARG A 40 -45.67 7.30 -5.52
N TRP A 41 -44.94 6.25 -5.90
CA TRP A 41 -43.48 6.34 -6.02
C TRP A 41 -43.03 7.30 -7.11
N MET A 42 -43.89 7.56 -8.11
CA MET A 42 -43.56 8.47 -9.20
C MET A 42 -43.38 9.90 -8.69
N ASP A 43 -44.21 10.33 -7.75
CA ASP A 43 -44.09 11.66 -7.13
C ASP A 43 -42.76 11.79 -6.36
N TRP A 44 -42.30 10.71 -5.71
CA TRP A 44 -41.04 10.69 -4.99
C TRP A 44 -39.82 10.72 -5.91
N VAL A 45 -39.87 9.97 -7.02
CA VAL A 45 -38.77 9.91 -8.00
C VAL A 45 -38.73 11.19 -8.86
N GLU A 46 -39.87 11.86 -9.10
CA GLU A 46 -39.89 13.18 -9.73
C GLU A 46 -39.36 14.28 -8.80
N ALA A 47 -39.63 14.18 -7.49
CA ALA A 47 -39.04 15.08 -6.49
C ALA A 47 -37.54 14.84 -6.30
N HIS A 48 -37.07 13.61 -6.47
CA HIS A 48 -35.67 13.21 -6.31
C HIS A 48 -35.21 12.35 -7.49
N PRO A 49 -34.91 12.98 -8.66
CA PRO A 49 -34.53 12.26 -9.85
C PRO A 49 -33.20 11.51 -9.63
N PRO A 50 -33.05 10.29 -10.17
CA PRO A 50 -31.78 9.57 -10.10
C PRO A 50 -30.68 10.34 -10.84
N LEU A 51 -29.44 10.23 -10.36
CA LEU A 51 -28.28 10.87 -10.98
C LEU A 51 -28.08 10.33 -12.41
N ASP A 52 -27.87 11.25 -13.37
CA ASP A 52 -27.64 10.87 -14.76
C ASP A 52 -26.26 10.22 -14.92
N THR A 53 -26.26 8.91 -15.13
CA THR A 53 -25.06 8.11 -15.37
C THR A 53 -24.50 8.29 -16.79
N ARG A 54 -25.16 9.06 -17.67
CA ARG A 54 -24.66 9.34 -19.02
C ARG A 54 -23.45 10.29 -19.03
N ASN A 55 -23.42 11.25 -18.10
CA ASN A 55 -22.30 12.20 -17.97
C ASN A 55 -21.19 11.68 -17.06
N LEU A 56 -21.52 10.68 -16.25
CA LEU A 56 -20.53 9.84 -15.59
C LEU A 56 -19.96 8.90 -16.67
N LEU A 57 -19.04 9.42 -17.48
CA LEU A 57 -18.07 8.59 -18.17
C LEU A 57 -17.28 7.84 -17.09
N HIS A 58 -17.82 6.73 -16.59
CA HIS A 58 -17.07 5.68 -15.93
C HIS A 58 -16.16 5.05 -16.98
N THR A 59 -15.19 5.83 -17.47
CA THR A 59 -13.95 5.22 -17.89
C THR A 59 -13.35 4.77 -16.57
N ASP A 60 -13.48 3.47 -16.28
CA ASP A 60 -12.77 2.86 -15.16
C ASP A 60 -11.29 3.09 -15.41
N ARG A 61 -10.78 4.22 -14.93
CA ARG A 61 -9.37 4.52 -15.00
C ARG A 61 -8.76 3.65 -13.92
N VAL A 62 -8.23 2.51 -14.35
CA VAL A 62 -7.46 1.63 -13.48
C VAL A 62 -6.27 2.45 -12.96
N VAL A 63 -6.38 2.97 -11.75
CA VAL A 63 -5.30 3.67 -11.06
C VAL A 63 -4.30 2.60 -10.64
N LYS A 64 -3.25 2.42 -11.44
CA LYS A 64 -2.16 1.52 -11.12
C LYS A 64 -1.26 2.21 -10.09
N ASN A 65 -1.26 1.69 -8.87
CA ASN A 65 -0.31 2.11 -7.85
C ASN A 65 1.09 1.51 -8.20
N PRO A 66 2.11 2.33 -8.53
CA PRO A 66 3.43 1.83 -8.89
C PRO A 66 4.22 1.28 -7.69
N TYR A 67 3.84 1.63 -6.46
CA TYR A 67 4.58 1.24 -5.25
C TYR A 67 4.42 -0.24 -4.93
N VAL A 68 3.21 -0.78 -5.03
CA VAL A 68 2.91 -2.19 -4.70
C VAL A 68 3.86 -3.19 -5.40
N PRO A 69 4.06 -3.16 -6.73
CA PRO A 69 4.97 -4.09 -7.39
C PRO A 69 6.46 -3.84 -7.10
N LEU A 70 6.83 -2.64 -6.66
CA LEU A 70 8.21 -2.34 -6.25
C LEU A 70 8.49 -2.85 -4.83
N ILE A 71 7.54 -2.66 -3.93
CA ILE A 71 7.59 -3.18 -2.56
C ILE A 71 7.66 -4.71 -2.58
N SER A 72 6.81 -5.38 -3.36
CA SER A 72 6.83 -6.83 -3.45
C SER A 72 8.20 -7.35 -3.92
N ASN A 73 8.77 -6.74 -4.97
CA ASN A 73 10.10 -7.11 -5.48
C ASN A 73 11.21 -6.90 -4.44
N LEU A 74 11.15 -5.79 -3.70
CA LEU A 74 12.12 -5.50 -2.64
C LEU A 74 12.02 -6.54 -1.52
N LEU A 75 10.80 -6.85 -1.06
CA LEU A 75 10.57 -7.79 0.03
C LEU A 75 10.81 -9.25 -0.37
N ASP A 76 10.74 -9.58 -1.66
CA ASP A 76 11.17 -10.89 -2.17
C ASP A 76 12.69 -11.08 -2.03
N ARG A 77 13.48 -10.00 -2.22
CA ARG A 77 14.94 -10.02 -2.02
C ARG A 77 15.35 -9.88 -0.56
N TYR A 78 14.65 -9.01 0.17
CA TYR A 78 14.98 -8.63 1.54
C TYR A 78 13.76 -8.78 2.46
N PRO A 79 13.35 -10.03 2.76
CA PRO A 79 12.14 -10.29 3.55
C PRO A 79 12.26 -9.81 5.01
N HIS A 80 13.48 -9.68 5.52
CA HIS A 80 13.73 -9.19 6.88
C HIS A 80 13.27 -7.75 7.12
N LEU A 81 13.20 -6.93 6.06
CA LEU A 81 12.78 -5.52 6.16
C LEU A 81 11.32 -5.37 6.63
N ARG A 82 10.50 -6.44 6.53
CA ARG A 82 9.12 -6.46 7.04
C ARG A 82 9.05 -6.27 8.56
N PHE A 83 10.10 -6.68 9.26
CA PHE A 83 10.11 -6.69 10.72
C PHE A 83 10.75 -5.43 11.32
N GLU A 84 11.25 -4.52 10.49
CA GLU A 84 11.83 -3.26 10.97
C GLU A 84 10.70 -2.31 11.37
N GLY A 85 10.59 -1.96 12.64
CA GLY A 85 9.47 -1.13 13.10
C GLY A 85 8.12 -1.85 13.11
N CYS A 86 8.11 -3.18 13.23
CA CYS A 86 6.87 -3.98 13.31
C CYS A 86 6.01 -3.73 14.57
N PHE A 87 6.54 -3.01 15.55
CA PHE A 87 5.82 -2.59 16.76
C PHE A 87 5.06 -1.26 16.57
N ASP A 88 5.29 -0.58 15.45
CA ASP A 88 4.48 0.58 15.06
C ASP A 88 3.13 0.07 14.52
N PRO A 89 2.00 0.45 15.13
CA PRO A 89 0.67 -0.01 14.72
C PRO A 89 0.31 0.38 13.28
N ASP A 90 0.97 1.39 12.73
CA ASP A 90 0.72 1.86 11.36
C ASP A 90 1.49 1.03 10.29
N ASN A 91 2.39 0.13 10.72
CA ASN A 91 3.15 -0.75 9.84
C ASN A 91 2.61 -2.19 9.86
N GLU A 92 2.21 -2.67 8.70
CA GLU A 92 1.77 -4.04 8.52
C GLU A 92 2.95 -4.92 8.12
N TRP A 93 3.33 -5.86 8.99
CA TRP A 93 4.42 -6.81 8.74
C TRP A 93 3.93 -8.13 8.12
N GLN A 94 2.61 -8.34 8.07
CA GLN A 94 2.00 -9.57 7.54
C GLN A 94 2.16 -9.68 6.02
N LYS A 95 2.52 -10.87 5.54
CA LYS A 95 2.71 -11.10 4.11
C LYS A 95 1.40 -10.90 3.34
N GLY A 96 1.40 -9.97 2.39
CA GLY A 96 0.23 -9.63 1.56
C GLY A 96 -0.48 -8.34 1.99
N LEU A 97 -0.23 -7.88 3.22
CA LEU A 97 -0.60 -6.56 3.71
C LEU A 97 0.67 -5.72 3.76
N ASP A 98 1.14 -5.29 2.59
CA ASP A 98 2.39 -4.54 2.44
C ASP A 98 2.14 -3.02 2.55
N PHE A 99 1.63 -2.59 3.71
CA PHE A 99 1.39 -1.19 4.03
C PHE A 99 2.37 -0.70 5.09
N TYR A 100 3.03 0.42 4.82
CA TYR A 100 4.09 0.97 5.67
C TYR A 100 4.00 2.49 5.74
N THR A 101 4.43 3.07 6.86
CA THR A 101 4.57 4.51 7.03
C THR A 101 5.65 5.10 6.12
N HIS A 102 5.63 6.42 5.94
CA HIS A 102 6.56 7.10 5.03
C HIS A 102 8.02 6.99 5.50
N ASP A 103 8.23 6.96 6.81
CA ASP A 103 9.56 6.84 7.42
C ASP A 103 10.08 5.40 7.40
N HIS A 104 9.23 4.42 7.11
CA HIS A 104 9.64 3.02 7.07
C HIS A 104 10.73 2.79 6.00
N PRO A 105 11.80 2.01 6.29
CA PRO A 105 12.92 1.80 5.38
C PRO A 105 12.51 1.29 3.98
N VAL A 106 11.50 0.43 3.91
CA VAL A 106 10.91 -0.07 2.65
C VAL A 106 10.33 1.08 1.82
N MET A 107 9.60 2.00 2.44
CA MET A 107 9.00 3.14 1.73
C MET A 107 10.06 4.14 1.30
N GLN A 108 11.06 4.43 2.14
CA GLN A 108 12.18 5.28 1.76
C GLN A 108 12.95 4.70 0.56
N PHE A 109 13.14 3.39 0.52
CA PHE A 109 13.78 2.71 -0.60
C PHE A 109 12.98 2.86 -1.89
N VAL A 110 11.69 2.49 -1.85
CA VAL A 110 10.83 2.48 -3.04
C VAL A 110 10.54 3.89 -3.55
N THR A 111 10.35 4.86 -2.66
CA THR A 111 10.19 6.27 -3.05
C THR A 111 11.42 6.79 -3.77
N TYR A 112 12.62 6.47 -3.28
CA TYR A 112 13.86 6.85 -3.96
C TYR A 112 14.02 6.13 -5.30
N GLN A 113 13.69 4.84 -5.37
CA GLN A 113 13.73 4.07 -6.62
C GLN A 113 12.78 4.67 -7.67
N LEU A 114 11.55 4.97 -7.26
CA LEU A 114 10.57 5.60 -8.14
C LEU A 114 11.03 6.99 -8.58
N SER A 115 11.70 7.76 -7.72
CA SER A 115 12.27 9.06 -8.10
C SER A 115 13.33 8.97 -9.20
N LEU A 116 14.13 7.89 -9.21
CA LEU A 116 15.12 7.62 -10.27
C LEU A 116 14.44 7.15 -11.56
N MET A 117 13.42 6.30 -11.44
CA MET A 117 12.63 5.85 -12.59
C MET A 117 11.89 7.02 -13.27
N ASN A 118 11.37 7.96 -12.47
CA ASN A 118 10.73 9.19 -12.99
C ASN A 118 11.72 10.11 -13.72
N LYS A 119 13.04 9.97 -13.47
CA LYS A 119 14.11 10.65 -14.22
C LYS A 119 14.50 9.90 -15.50
N GLY A 120 13.85 8.78 -15.82
CA GLY A 120 14.11 7.97 -17.02
C GLY A 120 15.17 6.89 -16.85
N ILE A 121 15.60 6.58 -15.63
CA ILE A 121 16.54 5.49 -15.36
C ILE A 121 15.77 4.16 -15.41
N ASP A 122 16.39 3.12 -15.98
CA ASP A 122 15.81 1.79 -16.01
C ASP A 122 15.53 1.23 -14.60
N LYS A 123 14.52 0.37 -14.47
CA LYS A 123 14.08 -0.20 -13.19
C LYS A 123 15.21 -0.94 -12.47
N GLU A 124 16.02 -1.73 -13.19
CA GLU A 124 17.11 -2.50 -12.57
C GLU A 124 18.26 -1.61 -12.13
N GLU A 125 18.61 -0.63 -12.97
CA GLU A 125 19.68 0.32 -12.64
C GLU A 125 19.26 1.22 -11.47
N ALA A 126 18.01 1.69 -11.45
CA ALA A 126 17.43 2.42 -10.33
C ALA A 126 17.50 1.59 -9.04
N PHE A 127 17.18 0.29 -9.10
CA PHE A 127 17.31 -0.62 -7.96
C PHE A 127 18.75 -0.70 -7.46
N ARG A 128 19.74 -0.94 -8.34
CA ARG A 128 21.15 -1.03 -7.94
C ARG A 128 21.67 0.27 -7.31
N ARG A 129 21.31 1.43 -7.86
CA ARG A 129 21.72 2.74 -7.33
C ARG A 129 21.09 3.01 -5.96
N THR A 130 19.81 2.68 -5.80
CA THR A 130 19.10 2.84 -4.52
C THR A 130 19.62 1.89 -3.45
N GLU A 131 19.92 0.66 -3.82
CA GLU A 131 20.56 -0.34 -2.97
C GLU A 131 21.90 0.13 -2.42
N LYS A 132 22.76 0.70 -3.28
CA LYS A 132 24.03 1.27 -2.83
C LYS A 132 23.84 2.37 -1.79
N VAL A 133 22.95 3.32 -2.07
CA VAL A 133 22.64 4.44 -1.14
C VAL A 133 22.04 3.91 0.17
N PHE A 134 21.20 2.89 0.09
CA PHE A 134 20.60 2.26 1.26
C PHE A 134 21.66 1.61 2.16
N TYR A 135 22.59 0.84 1.59
CA TYR A 135 23.71 0.27 2.34
C TYR A 135 24.65 1.32 2.91
N ASP A 136 24.98 2.37 2.15
CA ASP A 136 25.83 3.46 2.63
C ASP A 136 25.21 4.14 3.86
N LYS A 137 23.91 4.45 3.80
CA LYS A 137 23.15 4.98 4.95
C LYS A 137 23.15 4.02 6.13
N ARG A 138 22.99 2.72 5.89
CA ARG A 138 23.04 1.70 6.95
C ARG A 138 24.39 1.65 7.64
N ILE A 139 25.47 1.57 6.87
CA ILE A 139 26.83 1.55 7.40
C ILE A 139 27.09 2.81 8.23
N GLU A 140 26.64 3.97 7.76
CA GLU A 140 26.80 5.23 8.50
C GLU A 140 25.99 5.24 9.80
N SER A 141 24.74 4.77 9.78
CA SER A 141 23.90 4.65 10.98
C SER A 141 24.52 3.72 12.03
N GLU A 142 25.05 2.58 11.59
CA GLU A 142 25.70 1.60 12.46
C GLU A 142 27.01 2.15 13.04
N LYS A 143 27.82 2.85 12.24
CA LYS A 143 29.04 3.53 12.71
C LYS A 143 28.70 4.57 13.78
N ARG A 144 27.73 5.45 13.52
CA ARG A 144 27.30 6.49 14.47
C ARG A 144 26.82 5.85 15.77
N GLN A 145 26.06 4.76 15.67
CA GLN A 145 25.60 4.01 16.84
C GLN A 145 26.75 3.42 17.64
N LYS A 146 27.70 2.73 17.00
CA LYS A 146 28.86 2.13 17.69
C LYS A 146 29.69 3.19 18.41
N VAL A 147 29.87 4.36 17.79
CA VAL A 147 30.56 5.49 18.42
C VAL A 147 29.79 5.98 19.66
N LYS A 148 28.46 6.14 19.57
CA LYS A 148 27.63 6.52 20.72
C LYS A 148 27.72 5.51 21.87
N MET A 149 27.66 4.21 21.56
CA MET A 149 27.84 3.13 22.52
C MET A 149 29.21 3.20 23.19
N ALA A 150 30.28 3.37 22.41
CA ALA A 150 31.65 3.45 22.93
C ALA A 150 31.89 4.68 23.81
N LEU A 151 31.23 5.80 23.49
CA LEU A 151 31.33 7.03 24.29
C LEU A 151 30.45 7.01 25.55
N GLY A 152 29.57 6.02 25.71
CA GLY A 152 28.66 5.91 26.86
C GLY A 152 27.69 7.08 27.00
N VAL A 153 27.43 7.81 25.92
CA VAL A 153 26.61 9.05 25.94
C VAL A 153 25.11 8.73 26.06
N ASP A 154 24.67 7.57 25.56
CA ASP A 154 23.30 7.08 25.67
C ASP A 154 23.30 5.83 26.57
N THR A 155 22.72 5.91 27.76
CA THR A 155 22.53 4.73 28.65
C THR A 155 21.53 3.72 28.08
N ASP A 156 20.68 4.13 27.13
CA ASP A 156 19.65 3.32 26.48
C ASP A 156 19.97 2.95 25.02
N SER A 157 21.25 2.96 24.62
CA SER A 157 21.59 2.68 23.21
C SER A 157 21.34 1.21 22.83
N SER A 158 20.17 0.92 22.24
CA SER A 158 19.79 -0.39 21.71
C SER A 158 20.26 -0.56 20.25
N PRO A 159 20.84 -1.70 19.84
CA PRO A 159 21.23 -1.95 18.44
C PRO A 159 20.08 -1.66 17.46
N ILE A 160 20.31 -0.81 16.45
CA ILE A 160 19.27 -0.31 15.52
C ILE A 160 18.69 -1.46 14.67
N TYR A 161 19.50 -2.48 14.37
CA TYR A 161 19.10 -3.58 13.49
C TYR A 161 18.93 -4.85 14.29
N THR A 162 17.66 -5.18 14.48
CA THR A 162 17.23 -6.33 15.25
C THR A 162 17.17 -7.55 14.36
N THR A 163 18.34 -8.15 14.10
CA THR A 163 18.32 -9.57 13.73
C THR A 163 17.72 -10.35 14.90
N GLY A 164 16.99 -11.45 14.64
CA GLY A 164 16.51 -12.32 15.73
C GLY A 164 17.65 -12.76 16.67
N PHE A 165 18.87 -12.85 16.12
CA PHE A 165 20.10 -13.07 16.86
C PHE A 165 20.46 -11.92 17.83
N ALA A 166 20.28 -10.66 17.42
CA ALA A 166 20.49 -9.50 18.29
C ALA A 166 19.52 -9.51 19.49
N TYR A 167 18.22 -9.76 19.25
CA TYR A 167 17.23 -9.91 20.33
C TYR A 167 17.56 -11.05 21.28
N HIS A 168 18.01 -12.19 20.75
CA HIS A 168 18.44 -13.32 21.56
C HIS A 168 19.63 -12.96 22.46
N ASN A 169 20.63 -12.25 21.91
CA ASN A 169 21.81 -11.82 22.66
C ASN A 169 21.47 -10.74 23.70
N GLU A 170 20.57 -9.82 23.38
CA GLU A 170 20.04 -8.85 24.34
C GLU A 170 19.34 -9.55 25.51
N LYS A 171 18.53 -10.58 25.23
CA LYS A 171 17.90 -11.38 26.28
C LYS A 171 18.93 -12.12 27.15
N ILE A 172 19.99 -12.65 26.55
CA ILE A 172 21.10 -13.26 27.30
C ILE A 172 21.79 -12.23 28.20
N ALA A 173 22.07 -11.03 27.68
CA ALA A 173 22.71 -9.96 28.45
C ALA A 173 21.86 -9.55 29.65
N ASN A 174 20.56 -9.31 29.44
CA ASN A 174 19.60 -8.98 30.50
C ASN A 174 19.50 -10.07 31.57
N ASN A 175 19.57 -11.35 31.17
CA ASN A 175 19.58 -12.47 32.13
C ASN A 175 20.87 -12.51 32.95
N LYS A 176 22.03 -12.25 32.33
CA LYS A 176 23.32 -12.18 33.02
C LYS A 176 23.39 -11.00 33.99
N GLU A 177 22.86 -9.85 33.60
CA GLU A 177 22.81 -8.67 34.47
C GLU A 177 21.99 -8.96 35.73
N LYS A 178 20.80 -9.55 35.60
CA LYS A 178 19.98 -9.97 36.75
C LYS A 178 20.72 -10.94 37.67
N LEU A 179 21.45 -11.89 37.11
CA LEU A 179 22.27 -12.83 37.89
C LEU A 179 23.36 -12.09 38.67
N LEU A 180 24.07 -11.16 38.03
CA LEU A 180 25.13 -10.37 38.68
C LEU A 180 24.57 -9.47 39.79
N LEU A 181 23.40 -8.86 39.58
CA LEU A 181 22.71 -8.06 40.60
C LEU A 181 22.32 -8.93 41.80
N HIS A 182 21.79 -10.12 41.55
CA HIS A 182 21.46 -11.07 42.61
C HIS A 182 22.69 -11.47 43.43
N ILE A 183 23.79 -11.84 42.78
CA ILE A 183 25.07 -12.18 43.45
C ILE A 183 25.59 -10.98 44.26
N ARG A 184 25.52 -9.77 43.71
CA ARG A 184 25.94 -8.55 44.42
C ARG A 184 25.12 -8.33 45.70
N ASP A 185 23.81 -8.54 45.61
CA ASP A 185 22.90 -8.35 46.74
C ASP A 185 23.06 -9.45 47.81
N GLU A 186 23.50 -10.66 47.44
CA GLU A 186 23.87 -11.72 48.40
C GLU A 186 25.24 -11.51 49.07
N LEU A 187 26.17 -10.81 48.40
CA LEU A 187 27.50 -10.51 48.92
C LEU A 187 27.56 -9.25 49.80
N ARG A 188 26.48 -8.46 49.85
CA ARG A 188 26.34 -7.27 50.71
C ARG A 188 25.61 -7.58 51.99
#